data_AF-A0A960PN18-F1
#
_entry.id   AF-A0A960PN18-F1
#
_cell.length_a   1.000
_cell.length_b   1.000
_cell.length_c   1.000
_cell.angle_alpha   90.00
_cell.angle_beta   90.00
_cell.angle_gamma   90.00
#
_symmetry.space_group_name_H-M   'P 1'
#
loop_
_entity.id
_entity.type
_entity.pdbx_description
1 polymer ?
#
loop_
_entity_poly.entity_id
_entity_poly.type
_entity_poly.pdbx_seq_one_letter_code
_entity_poly.pdbx_strand_id
1 'polypeptide(L)'
;MSRPRLSVVTFTDGPIPMVAAALSKVRGVADEIVVAVDSRVDPDLLGPLQAVADNVVRAEFEPPLEANLAWLHSLGTGEWILRLDSDDIVSDQLCRRLSRPGWDRGLTHIYLQYRWLVGDGSEMISEAPWWPDPALRLMRNDPGLVTFSDRAHELPTIAGAHQFWDEPIYHLDLVVRSVAQRRAKAQRYERDHPGLRTAEGRSVSSTYYLPEDQPSSPRTERVAPVDAAAINRVLSARADGAPPANRAALGPIVTLDQRRTQPPGPGDLGIRVVGQPVLKLVSGQGSILTLGIENESPRVWNPSDTPPEIVGARFVDENAQQVGFELRQAFPGPVPIGEEVLVRLPVPAEIPEDATALIVGVVQDGVGWYDEQVTVPIQRMKGRRVLVSTGISATAHLGDDLITSEILDSLARFVPDVVPTLLAHPIGTASTRFGCAALTSPVAALASN
;
A
#
# COMPACT_ATOMS: atom_id res chain seq x y z
N MET A 1 -3.13 -29.27 9.24
CA MET A 1 -3.34 -28.01 8.51
C MET A 1 -2.55 -28.09 7.22
N SER A 2 -3.05 -27.53 6.12
CA SER A 2 -2.33 -27.41 4.85
C SER A 2 -1.26 -26.31 4.93
N ARG A 3 -0.26 -26.35 4.03
CA ARG A 3 0.59 -25.18 3.78
C ARG A 3 -0.21 -24.14 2.98
N PRO A 4 0.00 -22.83 3.21
CA PRO A 4 -0.63 -21.80 2.38
C PRO A 4 -0.14 -21.90 0.93
N ARG A 5 -0.97 -21.43 -0.02
CA ARG A 5 -0.56 -21.37 -1.44
C ARG A 5 0.45 -20.25 -1.65
N LEU A 6 1.60 -20.57 -2.23
CA LEU A 6 2.71 -19.64 -2.45
C LEU A 6 2.93 -19.41 -3.94
N SER A 7 2.84 -18.15 -4.38
CA SER A 7 3.37 -17.72 -5.67
C SER A 7 4.75 -17.11 -5.48
N VAL A 8 5.68 -17.43 -6.37
CA VAL A 8 6.97 -16.76 -6.49
C VAL A 8 6.89 -15.83 -7.70
N VAL A 9 7.26 -14.57 -7.51
CA VAL A 9 7.23 -13.57 -8.59
C VAL A 9 8.61 -12.94 -8.79
N THR A 10 8.98 -12.71 -10.04
CA THR A 10 10.22 -12.04 -10.42
C THR A 10 9.98 -11.16 -11.64
N PHE A 11 10.54 -9.94 -11.64
CA PHE A 11 10.70 -9.13 -12.85
C PHE A 11 12.19 -9.05 -13.19
N THR A 12 12.57 -9.45 -14.41
CA THR A 12 13.99 -9.58 -14.79
C THR A 12 14.32 -9.05 -16.18
N ASP A 13 15.51 -8.45 -16.28
CA ASP A 13 16.31 -8.26 -17.50
C ASP A 13 17.67 -8.99 -17.43
N GLY A 14 17.82 -9.87 -16.42
CA GLY A 14 19.07 -10.51 -16.05
C GLY A 14 19.45 -11.72 -16.91
N PRO A 15 20.60 -12.37 -16.64
CA PRO A 15 21.04 -13.55 -17.38
C PRO A 15 20.04 -14.72 -17.25
N ILE A 16 19.28 -14.97 -18.32
CA ILE A 16 18.14 -15.89 -18.30
C ILE A 16 18.44 -17.29 -17.73
N PRO A 17 19.55 -17.97 -18.10
CA PRO A 17 19.88 -19.27 -17.52
C PRO A 17 20.11 -19.22 -16.00
N MET A 18 20.70 -18.14 -15.50
CA MET A 18 20.97 -17.94 -14.07
C MET A 18 19.67 -17.76 -13.29
N VAL A 19 18.76 -16.91 -13.80
CA VAL A 19 17.44 -16.68 -13.20
C VAL A 19 16.63 -17.98 -13.16
N ALA A 20 16.59 -18.72 -14.27
CA ALA A 20 15.90 -20.01 -14.33
C ALA A 20 16.47 -21.03 -13.32
N ALA A 21 17.80 -21.10 -13.18
CA ALA A 21 18.45 -21.97 -12.21
C ALA A 21 18.12 -21.58 -10.76
N ALA A 22 18.06 -20.28 -10.45
CA ALA A 22 17.66 -19.79 -9.13
C ALA A 22 16.20 -20.15 -8.82
N LEU A 23 15.28 -19.90 -9.76
CA LEU A 23 13.86 -20.23 -9.63
C LEU A 23 13.61 -21.75 -9.51
N SER A 24 14.44 -22.58 -10.16
CA SER A 24 14.32 -24.04 -10.04
C SER A 24 14.49 -24.52 -8.60
N LYS A 25 15.23 -23.80 -7.75
CA LYS A 25 15.42 -24.15 -6.34
C LYS A 25 14.13 -24.00 -5.51
N VAL A 26 13.27 -23.04 -5.87
CA VAL A 26 12.01 -22.77 -5.14
C VAL A 26 10.82 -23.55 -5.69
N ARG A 27 10.97 -24.24 -6.84
CA ARG A 27 9.88 -24.99 -7.47
C ARG A 27 9.20 -26.01 -6.54
N GLY A 28 9.96 -26.64 -5.64
CA GLY A 28 9.43 -27.62 -4.69
C GLY A 28 8.58 -27.03 -3.56
N VAL A 29 8.58 -25.71 -3.38
CA VAL A 29 7.78 -25.01 -2.35
C VAL A 29 6.77 -24.03 -2.93
N ALA A 30 6.99 -23.57 -4.17
CA ALA A 30 6.07 -22.72 -4.90
C ALA A 30 4.91 -23.54 -5.48
N ASP A 31 3.68 -23.07 -5.31
CA ASP A 31 2.52 -23.56 -6.07
C ASP A 31 2.47 -22.93 -7.46
N GLU A 32 3.04 -21.73 -7.59
CA GLU A 32 3.08 -20.97 -8.83
C GLU A 32 4.39 -20.17 -8.91
N ILE A 33 4.98 -20.10 -10.10
CA ILE A 33 6.11 -19.23 -10.41
C ILE A 33 5.71 -18.38 -11.61
N VAL A 34 5.69 -17.06 -11.41
CA VAL A 34 5.40 -16.07 -12.45
C VAL A 34 6.64 -15.22 -12.70
N VAL A 35 7.02 -15.11 -13.97
CA VAL A 35 8.18 -14.31 -14.37
C VAL A 35 7.73 -13.24 -15.35
N ALA A 36 7.82 -11.98 -14.93
CA ALA A 36 7.82 -10.85 -15.86
C ALA A 36 9.22 -10.68 -16.42
N VAL A 37 9.33 -10.55 -17.74
CA VAL A 37 10.59 -10.33 -18.44
C VAL A 37 10.51 -9.01 -19.17
N ASP A 38 11.55 -8.20 -19.06
CA ASP A 38 11.64 -6.95 -19.80
C ASP A 38 11.49 -7.22 -21.29
N SER A 39 10.58 -6.50 -21.94
CA SER A 39 10.24 -6.62 -23.35
C SER A 39 11.45 -6.50 -24.30
N ARG A 40 12.53 -5.85 -23.84
CA ARG A 40 13.80 -5.66 -24.56
C ARG A 40 14.66 -6.93 -24.62
N VAL A 41 14.40 -7.93 -23.78
CA VAL A 41 15.07 -9.23 -23.83
C VAL A 41 14.60 -9.99 -25.07
N ASP A 42 15.55 -10.61 -25.78
CA ASP A 42 15.26 -11.43 -26.95
C ASP A 42 14.35 -12.62 -26.54
N PRO A 43 13.13 -12.73 -27.10
CA PRO A 43 12.21 -13.81 -26.79
C PRO A 43 12.76 -15.21 -27.09
N ASP A 44 13.71 -15.38 -28.00
CA ASP A 44 14.32 -16.70 -28.27
C ASP A 44 15.14 -17.23 -27.09
N LEU A 45 15.58 -16.35 -26.19
CA LEU A 45 16.37 -16.71 -25.01
C LEU A 45 15.51 -17.17 -23.83
N LEU A 46 14.17 -17.12 -23.93
CA LEU A 46 13.27 -17.32 -22.78
C LEU A 46 12.90 -18.79 -22.48
N GLY A 47 13.35 -19.73 -23.31
CA GLY A 47 13.11 -21.16 -23.13
C GLY A 47 13.46 -21.70 -21.73
N PRO A 48 14.61 -21.35 -21.12
CA PRO A 48 14.91 -21.73 -19.73
C PRO A 48 13.87 -21.28 -18.71
N LEU A 49 13.28 -20.08 -18.85
CA LEU A 49 12.26 -19.60 -17.93
C LEU A 49 10.94 -20.34 -18.14
N GLN A 50 10.55 -20.58 -19.39
CA GLN A 50 9.34 -21.36 -19.71
C GLN A 50 9.42 -22.81 -19.21
N ALA A 51 10.63 -23.34 -18.99
CA ALA A 51 10.83 -24.67 -18.46
C ALA A 51 10.62 -24.78 -16.93
N VAL A 52 10.66 -23.65 -16.21
CA VAL A 52 10.58 -23.63 -14.73
C VAL A 52 9.38 -22.85 -14.19
N ALA A 53 8.96 -21.80 -14.90
CA ALA A 53 7.86 -20.94 -14.54
C ALA A 53 6.53 -21.48 -15.09
N ASP A 54 5.45 -21.26 -14.35
CA ASP A 54 4.09 -21.56 -14.81
C ASP A 54 3.62 -20.49 -15.81
N ASN A 55 4.08 -19.25 -15.64
CA ASN A 55 3.76 -18.14 -16.51
C ASN A 55 5.00 -17.26 -16.77
N VAL A 56 5.25 -16.96 -18.05
CA VAL A 56 6.30 -16.02 -18.48
C VAL A 56 5.63 -14.92 -19.29
N VAL A 57 5.64 -13.71 -18.75
CA VAL A 57 5.00 -12.54 -19.34
C VAL A 57 6.07 -11.58 -19.82
N ARG A 58 5.98 -11.11 -21.07
CA ARG A 58 6.84 -10.02 -21.55
C ARG A 58 6.19 -8.68 -21.29
N ALA A 59 6.91 -7.75 -20.68
CA ALA A 59 6.36 -6.45 -20.31
C ALA A 59 7.37 -5.32 -20.49
N GLU A 60 6.90 -4.13 -20.86
CA GLU A 60 7.71 -2.91 -20.80
C GLU A 60 8.16 -2.63 -19.35
N PHE A 61 9.30 -2.01 -19.12
CA PHE A 61 9.76 -1.70 -17.76
C PHE A 61 9.58 -0.21 -17.48
N GLU A 62 8.87 0.12 -16.39
CA GLU A 62 8.78 1.49 -15.89
C GLU A 62 9.84 1.69 -14.79
N PRO A 63 10.86 2.52 -14.97
CA PRO A 63 11.76 2.84 -13.87
C PRO A 63 11.05 3.73 -12.84
N PRO A 64 11.23 3.49 -11.53
CA PRO A 64 12.05 2.45 -10.90
C PRO A 64 11.32 1.09 -10.77
N LEU A 65 12.01 0.04 -10.31
CA LEU A 65 11.41 -1.30 -10.17
C LEU A 65 10.10 -1.26 -9.36
N GLU A 66 10.06 -0.42 -8.33
CA GLU A 66 8.94 -0.18 -7.43
C GLU A 66 7.63 0.15 -8.17
N ALA A 67 7.69 0.93 -9.26
CA ALA A 67 6.54 1.26 -10.10
C ALA A 67 5.88 0.04 -10.76
N ASN A 68 6.58 -1.10 -10.81
CA ASN A 68 6.06 -2.34 -11.42
C ASN A 68 5.57 -3.34 -10.37
N LEU A 69 5.80 -3.11 -9.08
CA LEU A 69 5.60 -4.13 -8.05
C LEU A 69 4.14 -4.49 -7.82
N ALA A 70 3.24 -3.50 -7.80
CA ALA A 70 1.81 -3.75 -7.66
C ALA A 70 1.29 -4.68 -8.78
N TRP A 71 1.62 -4.34 -10.02
CA TRP A 71 1.28 -5.17 -11.18
C TRP A 71 1.96 -6.54 -11.13
N LEU A 72 3.25 -6.61 -10.80
CA LEU A 72 3.95 -7.90 -10.72
C LEU A 72 3.31 -8.84 -9.68
N HIS A 73 2.94 -8.30 -8.52
CA HIS A 73 2.26 -9.06 -7.47
C HIS A 73 0.87 -9.52 -7.88
N SER A 74 0.11 -8.69 -8.64
CA SER A 74 -1.23 -9.04 -9.10
C SER A 74 -1.26 -10.19 -10.12
N LEU A 75 -0.12 -10.54 -10.72
CA LEU A 75 0.00 -11.72 -11.57
C LEU A 75 0.00 -13.03 -10.77
N GLY A 76 0.30 -12.99 -9.46
CA GLY A 76 0.32 -14.16 -8.60
C GLY A 76 -1.08 -14.52 -8.09
N THR A 77 -1.38 -15.82 -8.03
CA THR A 77 -2.68 -16.38 -7.58
C THR A 77 -2.62 -17.08 -6.22
N GLY A 78 -1.44 -17.17 -5.61
CA GLY A 78 -1.21 -17.72 -4.29
C GLY A 78 -1.74 -16.79 -3.19
N GLU A 79 -2.00 -17.34 -2.02
CA GLU A 79 -2.37 -16.58 -0.81
C GLU A 79 -1.19 -15.72 -0.30
N TRP A 80 0.03 -16.11 -0.66
CA TRP A 80 1.27 -15.43 -0.34
C TRP A 80 2.13 -15.25 -1.59
N ILE A 81 2.84 -14.13 -1.65
CA ILE A 81 3.84 -13.82 -2.68
C ILE A 81 5.23 -13.82 -2.05
N LEU A 82 6.15 -14.61 -2.61
CA LEU A 82 7.59 -14.45 -2.43
C LEU A 82 8.16 -13.71 -3.64
N ARG A 83 8.59 -12.46 -3.46
CA ARG A 83 9.24 -11.66 -4.50
C ARG A 83 10.74 -11.92 -4.50
N LEU A 84 11.30 -12.36 -5.62
CA LEU A 84 12.74 -12.54 -5.82
C LEU A 84 13.26 -11.64 -6.93
N ASP A 85 14.39 -10.99 -6.70
CA ASP A 85 15.11 -10.28 -7.75
C ASP A 85 15.87 -11.28 -8.64
N SER A 86 16.30 -10.84 -9.82
CA SER A 86 16.99 -11.71 -10.79
C SER A 86 18.33 -12.27 -10.32
N ASP A 87 18.90 -11.67 -9.29
CA ASP A 87 20.17 -12.00 -8.65
C ASP A 87 19.97 -12.51 -7.22
N ASP A 88 18.77 -12.99 -6.89
CA ASP A 88 18.46 -13.63 -5.61
C ASP A 88 18.50 -15.16 -5.69
N ILE A 89 19.03 -15.78 -4.64
CA ILE A 89 18.95 -17.22 -4.40
C ILE A 89 18.40 -17.48 -3.00
N VAL A 90 17.26 -18.14 -2.92
CA VAL A 90 16.65 -18.58 -1.66
C VAL A 90 17.53 -19.64 -0.99
N SER A 91 17.73 -19.58 0.33
CA SER A 91 18.46 -20.64 1.05
C SER A 91 17.67 -21.94 1.20
N ASP A 92 18.38 -23.04 1.41
CA ASP A 92 17.80 -24.35 1.71
C ASP A 92 17.03 -24.35 3.05
N GLN A 93 17.45 -23.54 4.02
CA GLN A 93 16.70 -23.34 5.28
C GLN A 93 15.35 -22.67 5.03
N LEU A 94 15.31 -21.63 4.18
CA LEU A 94 14.07 -20.95 3.83
C LEU A 94 13.12 -21.91 3.08
N CYS A 95 13.61 -22.68 2.10
CA CYS A 95 12.79 -23.71 1.44
C CYS A 95 12.20 -24.71 2.45
N ARG A 96 13.01 -25.20 3.41
CA ARG A 96 12.51 -26.10 4.46
C ARG A 96 11.46 -25.47 5.37
N ARG A 97 11.52 -24.16 5.59
CA ARG A 97 10.53 -23.45 6.39
C ARG A 97 9.22 -23.29 5.63
N LEU A 98 9.30 -22.88 4.37
CA LEU A 98 8.14 -22.69 3.48
C LEU A 98 7.39 -24.00 3.18
N SER A 99 8.07 -25.15 3.25
CA SER A 99 7.43 -26.46 3.06
C SER A 99 6.61 -26.94 4.27
N ARG A 100 6.76 -26.31 5.44
CA ARG A 100 6.07 -26.72 6.67
C ARG A 100 4.67 -26.11 6.74
N PRO A 101 3.62 -26.87 7.10
CA PRO A 101 2.31 -26.29 7.30
C PRO A 101 2.27 -25.25 8.43
N GLY A 102 1.53 -24.16 8.22
CA GLY A 102 1.24 -23.15 9.24
C GLY A 102 2.37 -22.17 9.54
N TRP A 103 3.36 -22.02 8.65
CA TRP A 103 4.41 -20.99 8.80
C TRP A 103 3.85 -19.56 8.76
N ASP A 104 2.66 -19.39 8.20
CA ASP A 104 1.97 -18.12 7.92
C ASP A 104 1.01 -17.66 9.02
N ARG A 105 0.80 -18.47 10.06
CA ARG A 105 -0.27 -18.26 11.03
C ARG A 105 -0.17 -16.90 11.72
N GLY A 106 -1.19 -16.08 11.51
CA GLY A 106 -1.31 -14.75 12.12
C GLY A 106 -0.36 -13.70 11.54
N LEU A 107 0.35 -14.01 10.46
CA LEU A 107 1.27 -13.08 9.80
C LEU A 107 0.64 -12.51 8.53
N THR A 108 1.00 -11.27 8.21
CA THR A 108 0.69 -10.63 6.93
C THR A 108 1.92 -10.43 6.07
N HIS A 109 3.11 -10.30 6.68
CA HIS A 109 4.37 -10.18 5.97
C HIS A 109 5.58 -10.62 6.80
N ILE A 110 6.67 -10.94 6.11
CA ILE A 110 7.90 -11.48 6.68
C ILE A 110 9.09 -10.78 6.02
N TYR A 111 9.99 -10.31 6.88
CA TYR A 111 11.31 -9.83 6.50
C TYR A 111 12.29 -11.00 6.52
N LEU A 112 12.94 -11.24 5.39
CA LEU A 112 13.95 -12.29 5.23
C LEU A 112 15.33 -11.66 5.31
N GLN A 113 16.28 -12.36 5.92
CA GLN A 113 17.64 -11.86 5.98
C GLN A 113 18.30 -11.86 4.61
N TYR A 114 18.71 -10.70 4.13
CA TYR A 114 19.43 -10.54 2.87
C TYR A 114 20.94 -10.74 3.10
N ARG A 115 21.59 -11.56 2.29
CA ARG A 115 23.03 -11.88 2.40
C ARG A 115 23.77 -11.53 1.13
N TRP A 116 24.63 -10.53 1.23
CA TRP A 116 25.48 -10.09 0.12
C TRP A 116 26.65 -11.07 -0.04
N LEU A 117 26.62 -11.86 -1.12
CA LEU A 117 27.73 -12.77 -1.46
C LEU A 117 28.93 -11.99 -1.98
N VAL A 118 30.14 -12.49 -1.75
CA VAL A 118 31.39 -11.90 -2.24
C VAL A 118 32.36 -12.95 -2.77
N GLY A 119 33.41 -12.49 -3.44
CA GLY A 119 34.43 -13.35 -4.03
C GLY A 119 33.85 -14.22 -5.14
N ASP A 120 33.94 -15.54 -4.98
CA ASP A 120 33.40 -16.54 -5.91
C ASP A 120 31.98 -17.02 -5.53
N GLY A 121 31.35 -16.38 -4.53
CA GLY A 121 30.06 -16.79 -3.99
C GLY A 121 30.12 -17.79 -2.84
N SER A 122 31.33 -18.15 -2.36
CA SER A 122 31.51 -19.04 -1.20
C SER A 122 31.46 -18.32 0.16
N GLU A 123 31.42 -16.98 0.14
CA GLU A 123 31.42 -16.12 1.33
C GLU A 123 30.32 -15.06 1.25
N MET A 124 29.87 -14.61 2.43
CA MET A 124 28.88 -13.55 2.60
C MET A 124 29.41 -12.49 3.58
N ILE A 125 29.10 -11.22 3.34
CA ILE A 125 29.47 -10.14 4.28
C ILE A 125 28.67 -10.28 5.58
N SER A 126 29.36 -10.19 6.72
CA SER A 126 28.81 -10.43 8.07
C SER A 126 28.92 -9.24 9.02
N GLU A 127 28.94 -8.03 8.46
CA GLU A 127 28.97 -6.79 9.23
C GLU A 127 28.11 -5.67 8.63
N ALA A 128 27.85 -4.65 9.43
CA ALA A 128 27.12 -3.47 9.01
C ALA A 128 27.89 -2.71 7.91
N PRO A 129 27.18 -2.11 6.93
CA PRO A 129 25.72 -2.06 6.83
C PRO A 129 25.07 -3.27 6.14
N TRP A 130 25.83 -4.21 5.58
CA TRP A 130 25.27 -5.36 4.85
C TRP A 130 24.62 -6.42 5.74
N TRP A 131 24.89 -6.41 7.05
CA TRP A 131 24.34 -7.37 8.00
C TRP A 131 24.16 -6.75 9.41
N PRO A 132 22.99 -6.90 10.06
CA PRO A 132 21.74 -7.46 9.54
C PRO A 132 21.03 -6.57 8.51
N ASP A 133 20.48 -7.21 7.46
CA ASP A 133 19.80 -6.55 6.33
C ASP A 133 18.43 -7.24 6.07
N PRO A 134 17.40 -6.92 6.87
CA PRO A 134 16.09 -7.54 6.73
C PRO A 134 15.36 -6.98 5.51
N ALA A 135 15.14 -7.81 4.49
CA ALA A 135 14.43 -7.46 3.26
C ALA A 135 12.97 -7.93 3.28
N LEU A 136 12.03 -7.03 3.00
CA LEU A 136 10.62 -7.36 2.85
C LEU A 136 10.39 -8.10 1.52
N ARG A 137 10.24 -9.42 1.61
CA ARG A 137 10.25 -10.32 0.44
C ARG A 137 9.07 -11.29 0.39
N LEU A 138 8.43 -11.56 1.53
CA LEU A 138 7.31 -12.50 1.64
C LEU A 138 6.11 -11.82 2.27
N MET A 139 4.99 -11.75 1.56
CA MET A 139 3.79 -11.03 2.01
C MET A 139 2.51 -11.71 1.56
N ARG A 140 1.41 -11.50 2.28
CA ARG A 140 0.08 -11.94 1.85
C ARG A 140 -0.28 -11.26 0.54
N ASN A 141 -0.86 -12.04 -0.35
CA ASN A 141 -1.42 -11.56 -1.59
C ASN A 141 -2.85 -11.04 -1.37
N ASP A 142 -2.95 -10.03 -0.50
CA ASP A 142 -4.22 -9.39 -0.17
C ASP A 142 -4.08 -7.89 -0.50
N PRO A 143 -4.72 -7.41 -1.57
CA PRO A 143 -4.64 -6.00 -1.96
C PRO A 143 -5.18 -5.04 -0.89
N GLY A 144 -6.02 -5.51 0.04
CA GLY A 144 -6.47 -4.72 1.18
C GLY A 144 -5.41 -4.53 2.27
N LEU A 145 -4.32 -5.30 2.25
CA LEU A 145 -3.25 -5.24 3.24
C LEU A 145 -1.98 -4.56 2.76
N VAL A 146 -1.74 -4.47 1.43
CA VAL A 146 -0.47 -4.04 0.86
C VAL A 146 -0.67 -2.81 -0.03
N THR A 147 0.13 -1.77 0.20
CA THR A 147 0.24 -0.61 -0.68
C THR A 147 1.66 -0.49 -1.18
N PHE A 148 1.83 -0.43 -2.51
CA PHE A 148 3.12 -0.25 -3.16
C PHE A 148 3.37 1.23 -3.46
N SER A 149 4.62 1.66 -3.32
CA SER A 149 5.07 2.98 -3.78
C SER A 149 5.56 2.87 -5.23
N ASP A 150 5.44 3.96 -5.99
CA ASP A 150 6.06 4.13 -7.30
C ASP A 150 7.47 4.76 -7.20
N ARG A 151 7.90 5.12 -5.99
CA ARG A 151 9.20 5.77 -5.73
C ARG A 151 10.27 4.74 -5.46
N ALA A 152 11.50 5.02 -5.93
CA ALA A 152 12.57 4.04 -5.80
C ALA A 152 13.02 3.89 -4.35
N HIS A 153 13.34 2.66 -3.97
CA HIS A 153 13.79 2.30 -2.63
C HIS A 153 12.78 2.61 -1.51
N GLU A 154 11.51 2.84 -1.84
CA GLU A 154 10.44 2.86 -0.85
C GLU A 154 9.85 1.45 -0.71
N LEU A 155 9.80 0.94 0.53
CA LEU A 155 9.21 -0.36 0.81
C LEU A 155 7.68 -0.29 0.72
N PRO A 156 7.01 -1.38 0.30
CA PRO A 156 5.57 -1.50 0.45
C PRO A 156 5.14 -1.28 1.90
N THR A 157 4.04 -0.55 2.09
CA THR A 157 3.39 -0.44 3.40
C THR A 157 2.42 -1.59 3.56
N ILE A 158 2.54 -2.36 4.66
CA ILE A 158 1.72 -3.55 4.90
C ILE A 158 1.07 -3.49 6.27
N ALA A 159 -0.25 -3.65 6.32
CA ALA A 159 -1.01 -3.74 7.56
C ALA A 159 -0.86 -5.12 8.22
N GLY A 160 -0.95 -5.15 9.55
CA GLY A 160 -0.97 -6.39 10.34
C GLY A 160 0.39 -6.85 10.89
N ALA A 161 0.42 -8.08 11.40
CA ALA A 161 1.56 -8.60 12.15
C ALA A 161 2.66 -9.16 11.22
N HIS A 162 3.91 -8.98 11.63
CA HIS A 162 5.08 -9.44 10.88
C HIS A 162 6.11 -10.14 11.74
N GLN A 163 7.05 -10.80 11.08
CA GLN A 163 8.23 -11.39 11.71
C GLN A 163 9.49 -11.13 10.89
N PHE A 164 10.62 -11.17 11.59
CA PHE A 164 11.95 -11.26 11.01
C PHE A 164 12.41 -12.71 11.06
N TRP A 165 12.83 -13.24 9.92
CA TRP A 165 13.25 -14.63 9.77
C TRP A 165 14.72 -14.67 9.41
N ASP A 166 15.50 -15.42 10.18
CA ASP A 166 16.95 -15.57 9.99
C ASP A 166 17.31 -16.37 8.73
N GLU A 167 16.35 -17.10 8.14
CA GLU A 167 16.58 -17.87 6.92
C GLU A 167 16.86 -16.94 5.73
N PRO A 168 18.04 -17.06 5.09
CA PRO A 168 18.48 -16.01 4.18
C PRO A 168 17.96 -16.15 2.75
N ILE A 169 17.96 -15.01 2.05
CA ILE A 169 18.10 -14.89 0.61
C ILE A 169 19.52 -14.39 0.32
N TYR A 170 20.21 -15.03 -0.61
CA TYR A 170 21.55 -14.64 -1.05
C TYR A 170 21.46 -13.73 -2.27
N HIS A 171 22.13 -12.59 -2.21
CA HIS A 171 22.18 -11.59 -3.27
C HIS A 171 23.51 -11.69 -4.04
N LEU A 172 23.43 -11.83 -5.36
CA LEU A 172 24.56 -12.17 -6.22
C LEU A 172 25.26 -10.96 -6.87
N ASP A 173 24.73 -9.73 -6.75
CA ASP A 173 25.20 -8.58 -7.54
C ASP A 173 26.73 -8.38 -7.48
N LEU A 174 27.34 -8.52 -6.30
CA LEU A 174 28.78 -8.39 -6.09
C LEU A 174 29.63 -9.49 -6.74
N VAL A 175 29.05 -10.66 -6.98
CA VAL A 175 29.71 -11.83 -7.59
C VAL A 175 29.53 -11.83 -9.11
N VAL A 176 28.34 -11.45 -9.59
CA VAL A 176 27.98 -11.55 -11.02
C VAL A 176 28.36 -10.30 -11.81
N ARG A 177 28.37 -9.12 -11.17
CA ARG A 177 28.74 -7.86 -11.83
C ARG A 177 30.19 -7.51 -11.54
N SER A 178 30.88 -7.08 -12.59
CA SER A 178 32.21 -6.48 -12.45
C SER A 178 32.14 -5.20 -11.60
N VAL A 179 33.26 -4.86 -10.95
CA VAL A 179 33.45 -3.60 -10.19
C VAL A 179 32.96 -2.38 -11.00
N ALA A 180 33.31 -2.32 -12.29
CA ALA A 180 32.93 -1.21 -13.16
C ALA A 180 31.41 -1.13 -13.37
N GLN A 181 30.74 -2.27 -13.57
CA GLN A 181 29.28 -2.32 -13.71
C GLN A 181 28.58 -1.91 -12.42
N ARG A 182 29.07 -2.36 -11.25
CA ARG A 182 28.54 -1.96 -9.94
C ARG A 182 28.75 -0.48 -9.67
N ARG A 183 29.91 0.07 -10.02
CA ARG A 183 30.17 1.51 -9.91
C ARG A 183 29.22 2.33 -10.77
N ALA A 184 28.97 1.92 -12.01
CA ALA A 184 28.00 2.58 -12.89
C ALA A 184 26.58 2.50 -12.33
N LYS A 185 26.18 1.35 -11.75
CA LYS A 185 24.89 1.17 -11.06
C LYS A 185 24.76 2.10 -9.85
N ALA A 186 25.75 2.12 -8.96
CA ALA A 186 25.78 2.98 -7.77
C ALA A 186 25.71 4.47 -8.13
N GLN A 187 26.44 4.90 -9.17
CA GLN A 187 26.39 6.28 -9.68
C GLN A 187 25.04 6.65 -10.27
N ARG A 188 24.35 5.71 -10.94
CA ARG A 188 23.00 5.94 -11.43
C ARG A 188 22.03 6.14 -10.26
N TYR A 189 22.06 5.25 -9.27
CA TYR A 189 21.21 5.40 -8.08
C TYR A 189 21.47 6.69 -7.31
N GLU A 190 22.72 7.14 -7.17
CA GLU A 190 23.03 8.43 -6.55
C GLU A 190 22.49 9.62 -7.36
N ARG A 191 22.42 9.53 -8.69
CA ARG A 191 21.81 10.58 -9.52
C ARG A 191 20.29 10.58 -9.40
N ASP A 192 19.68 9.40 -9.39
CA ASP A 192 18.23 9.26 -9.34
C ASP A 192 17.70 9.63 -7.94
N HIS A 193 18.47 9.33 -6.88
CA HIS A 193 18.08 9.56 -5.48
C HIS A 193 19.25 10.17 -4.69
N PRO A 194 19.58 11.46 -4.94
CA PRO A 194 20.69 12.10 -4.27
C PRO A 194 20.43 12.27 -2.77
N GLY A 195 21.48 12.09 -1.97
CA GLY A 195 21.43 12.43 -0.54
C GLY A 195 21.07 11.28 0.40
N LEU A 196 20.82 10.07 -0.08
CA LEU A 196 20.74 8.90 0.79
C LEU A 196 22.13 8.57 1.37
N ARG A 197 22.26 8.66 2.69
CA ARG A 197 23.55 8.48 3.39
C ARG A 197 23.49 7.42 4.48
N THR A 198 24.60 6.71 4.66
CA THR A 198 24.83 5.84 5.83
C THR A 198 25.05 6.69 7.09
N ALA A 199 25.10 6.06 8.26
CA ALA A 199 25.40 6.74 9.52
C ALA A 199 26.77 7.45 9.49
N GLU A 200 27.70 6.95 8.67
CA GLU A 200 29.03 7.53 8.44
C GLU A 200 29.04 8.60 7.34
N GLY A 201 27.87 9.04 6.84
CA GLY A 201 27.76 10.09 5.84
C GLY A 201 28.16 9.67 4.42
N ARG A 202 28.35 8.38 4.15
CA ARG A 202 28.69 7.85 2.81
C ARG A 202 27.42 7.60 1.99
N SER A 203 27.51 7.66 0.66
CA SER A 203 26.40 7.27 -0.23
C SER A 203 25.99 5.82 0.05
N VAL A 204 24.70 5.58 0.31
CA VAL A 204 24.16 4.23 0.52
C VAL A 204 24.48 3.34 -0.69
N SER A 205 24.22 3.84 -1.90
CA SER A 205 24.48 3.12 -3.16
C SER A 205 25.95 2.73 -3.29
N SER A 206 26.89 3.65 -3.08
CA SER A 206 28.31 3.30 -3.15
C SER A 206 28.73 2.35 -2.04
N THR A 207 28.20 2.51 -0.82
CA THR A 207 28.56 1.63 0.29
C THR A 207 28.13 0.19 0.03
N TYR A 208 26.88 -0.06 -0.34
CA TYR A 208 26.40 -1.44 -0.53
C TYR A 208 27.01 -2.11 -1.77
N TYR A 209 27.13 -1.38 -2.88
CA TYR A 209 27.55 -1.95 -4.16
C TYR A 209 29.06 -1.92 -4.38
N LEU A 210 29.86 -1.26 -3.54
CA LEU A 210 31.32 -1.19 -3.66
C LEU A 210 32.00 -1.45 -2.30
N PRO A 211 31.91 -2.68 -1.75
CA PRO A 211 32.63 -3.05 -0.53
C PRO A 211 34.14 -2.85 -0.64
N GLU A 212 34.72 -3.00 -1.84
CA GLU A 212 36.14 -2.79 -2.11
C GLU A 212 36.61 -1.33 -1.94
N ASP A 213 35.67 -0.38 -2.00
CA ASP A 213 35.96 1.05 -1.79
C ASP A 213 35.86 1.43 -0.30
N GLN A 214 35.51 0.49 0.59
CA GLN A 214 35.50 0.77 2.03
C GLN A 214 36.93 0.88 2.59
N PRO A 215 37.13 1.69 3.65
CA PRO A 215 38.46 1.87 4.26
C PRO A 215 39.12 0.57 4.75
N SER A 216 38.31 -0.42 5.11
CA SER A 216 38.73 -1.76 5.51
C SER A 216 37.92 -2.80 4.76
N SER A 217 38.57 -3.91 4.38
CA SER A 217 37.86 -5.07 3.84
C SER A 217 36.81 -5.56 4.84
N PRO A 218 35.57 -5.80 4.40
CA PRO A 218 34.51 -6.18 5.32
C PRO A 218 34.73 -7.58 5.86
N ARG A 219 34.25 -7.84 7.09
CA ARG A 219 34.22 -9.19 7.64
C ARG A 219 33.29 -10.08 6.82
N THR A 220 33.75 -11.31 6.59
CA THR A 220 32.99 -12.34 5.86
C THR A 220 32.80 -13.59 6.69
N GLU A 221 31.76 -14.34 6.34
CA GLU A 221 31.48 -15.69 6.83
C GLU A 221 31.28 -16.65 5.65
N ARG A 222 31.58 -17.93 5.87
CA ARG A 222 31.36 -18.97 4.87
C ARG A 222 29.88 -19.23 4.67
N VAL A 223 29.48 -19.40 3.41
CA VAL A 223 28.14 -19.89 3.07
C VAL A 223 28.02 -21.36 3.50
N ALA A 224 26.85 -21.75 4.00
CA ALA A 224 26.57 -23.13 4.37
C ALA A 224 26.81 -24.08 3.18
N PRO A 225 27.43 -25.27 3.36
CA PRO A 225 27.81 -26.13 2.24
C PRO A 225 26.67 -26.51 1.28
N VAL A 226 25.46 -26.72 1.81
CA VAL A 226 24.26 -27.04 1.01
C VAL A 226 23.86 -25.89 0.08
N ASP A 227 24.03 -24.65 0.54
CA ASP A 227 23.69 -23.45 -0.20
C ASP A 227 24.81 -23.07 -1.18
N ALA A 228 26.08 -23.25 -0.79
CA ALA A 228 27.23 -23.08 -1.68
C ALA A 228 27.12 -23.95 -2.94
N ALA A 229 26.67 -25.21 -2.80
CA ALA A 229 26.43 -26.10 -3.93
C ALA A 229 25.26 -25.64 -4.84
N ALA A 230 24.26 -24.93 -4.29
CA ALA A 230 23.19 -24.33 -5.07
C ALA A 230 23.65 -23.07 -5.80
N ILE A 231 24.39 -22.20 -5.11
CA ILE A 231 24.99 -20.97 -5.66
C ILE A 231 25.90 -21.32 -6.83
N ASN A 232 26.80 -22.29 -6.68
CA ASN A 232 27.71 -22.72 -7.75
C ASN A 232 26.95 -23.22 -8.99
N ARG A 233 25.82 -23.91 -8.81
CA ARG A 233 24.97 -24.33 -9.94
C ARG A 233 24.35 -23.14 -10.66
N VAL A 234 23.89 -22.13 -9.92
CA VAL A 234 23.31 -20.91 -10.49
C VAL A 234 24.38 -20.09 -11.22
N LEU A 235 25.54 -19.86 -10.62
CA LEU A 235 26.65 -19.11 -11.23
C LEU A 235 27.23 -19.81 -12.47
N SER A 236 27.17 -21.15 -12.51
CA SER A 236 27.64 -21.95 -13.63
C SER A 236 26.57 -22.17 -14.70
N ALA A 237 25.35 -21.67 -14.52
CA ALA A 237 24.27 -21.89 -15.48
C ALA A 237 24.62 -21.29 -16.85
N ARG A 238 24.37 -22.06 -17.91
CA ARG A 238 24.59 -21.70 -19.31
C ARG A 238 23.32 -21.95 -20.12
N ALA A 239 23.21 -21.26 -21.25
CA ALA A 239 22.11 -21.49 -22.20
C ALA A 239 22.31 -22.78 -23.02
N ASP A 240 23.50 -23.40 -22.97
CA ASP A 240 23.83 -24.58 -23.75
C ASP A 240 22.92 -25.75 -23.39
N GLY A 241 22.17 -26.26 -24.37
CA GLY A 241 21.20 -27.34 -24.17
C GLY A 241 19.86 -26.91 -23.56
N ALA A 242 19.61 -25.60 -23.41
CA ALA A 242 18.31 -25.10 -23.02
C ALA A 242 17.22 -25.47 -24.04
N PRO A 243 15.98 -25.73 -23.59
CA PRO A 243 14.87 -25.91 -24.51
C PRO A 243 14.65 -24.62 -25.31
N PRO A 244 14.23 -24.72 -26.59
CA PRO A 244 13.88 -23.54 -27.39
C PRO A 244 12.67 -22.83 -26.78
N ALA A 245 12.63 -21.50 -26.93
CA ALA A 245 11.47 -20.73 -26.50
C ALA A 245 10.23 -21.06 -27.34
N ASN A 246 9.10 -21.30 -26.67
CA ASN A 246 7.80 -21.39 -27.31
C ASN A 246 7.21 -19.98 -27.44
N ARG A 247 7.46 -19.34 -28.58
CA ARG A 247 6.97 -17.97 -28.86
C ARG A 247 5.46 -17.82 -28.82
N ALA A 248 4.70 -18.86 -29.20
CA ALA A 248 3.24 -18.80 -29.18
C ALA A 248 2.69 -18.72 -27.75
N ALA A 249 3.39 -19.32 -26.78
CA ALA A 249 3.00 -19.31 -25.38
C ALA A 249 3.34 -18.00 -24.63
N LEU A 250 4.20 -17.14 -25.20
CA LEU A 250 4.61 -15.88 -24.55
C LEU A 250 3.55 -14.77 -24.63
N GLY A 251 2.55 -14.91 -25.50
CA GLY A 251 1.52 -13.89 -25.71
C GLY A 251 2.07 -12.54 -26.22
N PRO A 252 1.21 -11.51 -26.28
CA PRO A 252 1.63 -10.15 -26.60
C PRO A 252 2.46 -9.53 -25.47
N ILE A 253 3.24 -8.49 -25.80
CA ILE A 253 3.92 -7.68 -24.79
C ILE A 253 2.86 -6.89 -24.02
N VAL A 254 2.93 -6.93 -22.69
CA VAL A 254 2.15 -6.09 -21.79
C VAL A 254 2.76 -4.69 -21.77
N THR A 255 2.06 -3.71 -22.34
CA THR A 255 2.55 -2.32 -22.39
C THR A 255 2.36 -1.60 -21.05
N LEU A 256 3.01 -0.45 -20.87
CA LEU A 256 2.76 0.42 -19.71
C LEU A 256 1.31 0.90 -19.69
N ASP A 257 0.76 1.29 -20.84
CA ASP A 257 -0.63 1.76 -20.93
C ASP A 257 -1.65 0.67 -20.57
N GLN A 258 -1.36 -0.60 -20.85
CA GLN A 258 -2.21 -1.73 -20.43
C GLN A 258 -2.18 -1.98 -18.91
N ARG A 259 -1.13 -1.53 -18.23
CA ARG A 259 -0.98 -1.65 -16.77
C ARG A 259 -1.54 -0.45 -16.02
N ARG A 260 -1.64 0.69 -16.69
CA ARG A 260 -2.22 1.89 -16.13
C ARG A 260 -3.71 1.70 -15.93
N THR A 261 -4.19 2.23 -14.81
CA THR A 261 -5.61 2.32 -14.50
C THR A 261 -6.32 3.09 -15.61
N GLN A 262 -7.23 2.41 -16.33
CA GLN A 262 -7.99 3.04 -17.40
C GLN A 262 -8.90 4.14 -16.83
N PRO A 263 -9.11 5.24 -17.58
CA PRO A 263 -10.02 6.29 -17.17
C PRO A 263 -11.45 5.76 -17.03
N PRO A 264 -12.31 6.43 -16.25
CA PRO A 264 -13.70 6.04 -16.06
C PRO A 264 -14.44 5.89 -17.40
N GLY A 265 -15.02 4.72 -17.65
CA GLY A 265 -15.92 4.47 -18.77
C GLY A 265 -17.37 4.81 -18.41
N PRO A 266 -18.23 5.11 -19.40
CA PRO A 266 -19.67 5.27 -19.17
C PRO A 266 -20.30 3.97 -18.64
N GLY A 267 -21.06 4.06 -17.55
CA GLY A 267 -21.71 2.89 -16.94
C GLY A 267 -20.76 1.96 -16.18
N ASP A 268 -19.57 2.43 -15.78
CA ASP A 268 -18.64 1.67 -14.94
C ASP A 268 -19.02 1.73 -13.43
N LEU A 269 -20.04 2.50 -13.06
CA LEU A 269 -20.41 2.81 -11.68
C LEU A 269 -21.92 2.72 -11.47
N GLY A 270 -22.34 1.94 -10.47
CA GLY A 270 -23.63 2.10 -9.81
C GLY A 270 -23.48 2.82 -8.47
N ILE A 271 -24.29 3.84 -8.19
CA ILE A 271 -24.26 4.55 -6.90
C ILE A 271 -25.65 4.83 -6.34
N ARG A 272 -25.81 4.58 -5.04
CA ARG A 272 -27.05 4.90 -4.31
C ARG A 272 -26.79 5.39 -2.89
N VAL A 273 -27.69 6.24 -2.40
CA VAL A 273 -27.73 6.62 -0.98
C VAL A 273 -28.42 5.51 -0.18
N VAL A 274 -27.77 5.06 0.88
CA VAL A 274 -28.32 4.06 1.80
C VAL A 274 -28.99 4.78 2.97
N GLY A 275 -30.27 4.52 3.19
CA GLY A 275 -31.03 5.08 4.31
C GLY A 275 -31.79 6.34 3.94
N GLN A 276 -31.41 7.50 4.49
CA GLN A 276 -32.17 8.75 4.30
C GLN A 276 -31.75 9.46 3.00
N PRO A 277 -32.70 9.77 2.09
CA PRO A 277 -32.40 10.43 0.83
C PRO A 277 -32.10 11.94 0.98
N VAL A 278 -32.20 12.48 2.19
CA VAL A 278 -31.93 13.88 2.53
C VAL A 278 -30.91 13.91 3.65
N LEU A 279 -29.86 14.70 3.48
CA LEU A 279 -28.83 14.91 4.47
C LEU A 279 -29.28 15.96 5.49
N LYS A 280 -29.70 15.49 6.67
CA LYS A 280 -30.07 16.38 7.78
C LYS A 280 -28.82 16.79 8.55
N LEU A 281 -28.59 18.09 8.63
CA LEU A 281 -27.44 18.67 9.33
C LEU A 281 -27.93 19.57 10.46
N VAL A 282 -27.53 19.24 11.69
CA VAL A 282 -27.73 20.09 12.86
C VAL A 282 -26.52 21.01 12.98
N SER A 283 -26.76 22.31 13.19
CA SER A 283 -25.69 23.30 13.33
C SER A 283 -24.64 22.86 14.36
N GLY A 284 -23.37 22.84 13.95
CA GLY A 284 -22.25 22.46 14.82
C GLY A 284 -22.05 20.95 14.99
N GLN A 285 -22.82 20.10 14.30
CA GLN A 285 -22.65 18.64 14.32
C GLN A 285 -22.33 18.11 12.93
N GLY A 286 -21.27 17.29 12.84
CA GLY A 286 -20.99 16.52 11.63
C GLY A 286 -22.03 15.42 11.42
N SER A 287 -22.12 14.92 10.20
CA SER A 287 -23.00 13.81 9.84
C SER A 287 -22.25 12.79 8.98
N ILE A 288 -22.88 11.68 8.68
CA ILE A 288 -22.30 10.63 7.85
C ILE A 288 -23.32 10.25 6.79
N LEU A 289 -22.93 10.41 5.54
CA LEU A 289 -23.66 9.89 4.40
C LEU A 289 -23.17 8.47 4.12
N THR A 290 -24.08 7.50 4.08
CA THR A 290 -23.74 6.12 3.72
C THR A 290 -24.17 5.86 2.29
N LEU A 291 -23.24 5.35 1.49
CA LEU A 291 -23.40 5.11 0.06
C LEU A 291 -23.22 3.62 -0.22
N GLY A 292 -24.06 3.06 -1.09
CA GLY A 292 -23.79 1.80 -1.78
C GLY A 292 -23.13 2.14 -3.11
N ILE A 293 -21.94 1.60 -3.33
CA ILE A 293 -21.15 1.79 -4.54
C ILE A 293 -20.95 0.42 -5.19
N GLU A 294 -21.46 0.25 -6.40
CA GLU A 294 -21.33 -0.96 -7.21
C GLU A 294 -20.31 -0.72 -8.31
N ASN A 295 -19.33 -1.62 -8.40
CA ASN A 295 -18.32 -1.57 -9.46
C ASN A 295 -18.83 -2.32 -10.68
N GLU A 296 -19.31 -1.59 -11.69
CA GLU A 296 -19.77 -2.14 -12.97
C GLU A 296 -18.66 -2.15 -14.03
N SER A 297 -17.45 -1.71 -13.67
CA SER A 297 -16.30 -1.67 -14.57
C SER A 297 -15.74 -3.07 -14.87
N PRO A 298 -14.94 -3.25 -15.94
CA PRO A 298 -14.34 -4.55 -16.28
C PRO A 298 -13.13 -4.92 -15.39
N ARG A 299 -12.85 -4.17 -14.31
CA ARG A 299 -11.71 -4.42 -13.43
C ARG A 299 -12.08 -4.25 -11.95
N VAL A 300 -11.27 -4.83 -11.07
CA VAL A 300 -11.33 -4.54 -9.64
C VAL A 300 -10.79 -3.13 -9.40
N TRP A 301 -11.47 -2.34 -8.57
CA TRP A 301 -10.91 -1.08 -8.06
C TRP A 301 -10.11 -1.36 -6.81
N ASN A 302 -8.81 -1.07 -6.84
CA ASN A 302 -7.94 -1.24 -5.68
C ASN A 302 -7.57 0.12 -5.06
N PRO A 303 -7.63 0.28 -3.73
CA PRO A 303 -7.13 1.48 -3.07
C PRO A 303 -5.64 1.77 -3.32
N SER A 304 -4.88 0.76 -3.77
CA SER A 304 -3.47 0.87 -4.16
C SER A 304 -3.26 1.23 -5.62
N ASP A 305 -4.32 1.39 -6.43
CA ASP A 305 -4.21 1.82 -7.82
C ASP A 305 -3.69 3.26 -7.88
N THR A 306 -2.95 3.59 -8.94
CA THR A 306 -2.41 4.93 -9.15
C THR A 306 -2.90 5.48 -10.50
N PRO A 307 -3.83 6.44 -10.52
CA PRO A 307 -4.56 6.98 -9.36
C PRO A 307 -5.69 6.06 -8.89
N PRO A 308 -6.05 6.11 -7.59
CA PRO A 308 -7.09 5.26 -7.03
C PRO A 308 -8.49 5.81 -7.32
N GLU A 309 -9.46 4.91 -7.36
CA GLU A 309 -10.87 5.29 -7.25
C GLU A 309 -11.20 5.63 -5.79
N ILE A 310 -11.86 6.76 -5.59
CA ILE A 310 -12.30 7.25 -4.28
C ILE A 310 -13.70 7.84 -4.39
N VAL A 311 -14.46 7.80 -3.29
CA VAL A 311 -15.72 8.54 -3.22
C VAL A 311 -15.41 10.02 -3.12
N GLY A 312 -15.93 10.80 -4.07
CA GLY A 312 -15.86 12.25 -4.09
C GLY A 312 -17.22 12.87 -3.80
N ALA A 313 -17.22 14.03 -3.15
CA ALA A 313 -18.43 14.84 -3.06
C ALA A 313 -18.14 16.33 -3.16
N ARG A 314 -19.11 17.07 -3.72
CA ARG A 314 -19.05 18.53 -3.89
C ARG A 314 -20.32 19.15 -3.33
N PHE A 315 -20.16 20.21 -2.54
CA PHE A 315 -21.29 21.02 -2.14
C PHE A 315 -21.73 21.90 -3.31
N VAL A 316 -23.04 22.02 -3.52
CA VAL A 316 -23.60 22.86 -4.58
C VAL A 316 -24.69 23.79 -4.05
N ASP A 317 -24.81 24.95 -4.68
CA ASP A 317 -25.90 25.91 -4.44
C ASP A 317 -27.19 25.50 -5.18
N GLU A 318 -28.21 26.37 -5.13
CA GLU A 318 -29.50 26.17 -5.80
C GLU A 318 -29.41 26.09 -7.33
N ASN A 319 -28.31 26.56 -7.93
CA ASN A 319 -28.02 26.55 -9.36
C ASN A 319 -27.08 25.40 -9.76
N ALA A 320 -26.86 24.43 -8.85
CA ALA A 320 -25.92 23.33 -9.00
C ALA A 320 -24.46 23.78 -9.23
N GLN A 321 -24.11 25.00 -8.84
CA GLN A 321 -22.73 25.48 -8.88
C GLN A 321 -21.99 25.04 -7.64
N GLN A 322 -20.74 24.60 -7.81
CA GLN A 322 -19.91 24.16 -6.70
C GLN A 322 -19.60 25.33 -5.76
N VAL A 323 -19.77 25.09 -4.46
CA VAL A 323 -19.45 26.06 -3.40
C VAL A 323 -18.50 25.44 -2.38
N GLY A 324 -17.50 26.20 -1.96
CA GLY A 324 -16.52 25.75 -0.96
C GLY A 324 -15.62 24.62 -1.43
N PHE A 325 -15.45 23.61 -0.58
CA PHE A 325 -14.46 22.53 -0.76
C PHE A 325 -15.10 21.21 -1.16
N GLU A 326 -14.26 20.25 -1.56
CA GLU A 326 -14.69 18.89 -1.88
C GLU A 326 -14.38 17.93 -0.74
N LEU A 327 -15.18 16.87 -0.63
CA LEU A 327 -14.93 15.75 0.26
C LEU A 327 -14.30 14.60 -0.52
N ARG A 328 -13.45 13.83 0.17
CA ARG A 328 -12.83 12.60 -0.33
C ARG A 328 -12.89 11.50 0.72
N GLN A 329 -13.23 10.30 0.29
CA GLN A 329 -13.24 9.12 1.13
C GLN A 329 -12.75 7.91 0.34
N ALA A 330 -11.66 7.30 0.79
CA ALA A 330 -11.16 6.05 0.22
C ALA A 330 -12.15 4.90 0.50
N PHE A 331 -12.18 3.92 -0.40
CA PHE A 331 -12.88 2.67 -0.16
C PHE A 331 -12.28 1.94 1.05
N PRO A 332 -13.09 1.15 1.80
CA PRO A 332 -12.60 0.36 2.93
C PRO A 332 -11.66 -0.78 2.51
N GLY A 333 -11.62 -1.11 1.21
CA GLY A 333 -10.80 -2.16 0.62
C GLY A 333 -11.02 -2.22 -0.90
N PRO A 334 -10.51 -3.26 -1.56
CA PRO A 334 -10.79 -3.52 -2.98
C PRO A 334 -12.29 -3.66 -3.23
N VAL A 335 -12.76 -3.19 -4.40
CA VAL A 335 -14.15 -3.35 -4.85
C VAL A 335 -14.17 -4.30 -6.04
N PRO A 336 -14.55 -5.58 -5.86
CA PRO A 336 -14.61 -6.55 -6.95
C PRO A 336 -15.61 -6.17 -8.05
N ILE A 337 -15.42 -6.73 -9.24
CA ILE A 337 -16.32 -6.53 -10.38
C ILE A 337 -17.71 -7.08 -10.03
N GLY A 338 -18.74 -6.26 -10.21
CA GLY A 338 -20.14 -6.60 -9.94
C GLY A 338 -20.49 -6.72 -8.46
N GLU A 339 -19.62 -6.25 -7.56
CA GLU A 339 -19.91 -6.21 -6.13
C GLU A 339 -20.20 -4.79 -5.63
N GLU A 340 -21.10 -4.71 -4.65
CA GLU A 340 -21.43 -3.47 -3.93
C GLU A 340 -20.64 -3.37 -2.63
N VAL A 341 -20.04 -2.20 -2.39
CA VAL A 341 -19.41 -1.83 -1.12
C VAL A 341 -20.15 -0.67 -0.45
N LEU A 342 -20.20 -0.70 0.89
CA LEU A 342 -20.69 0.43 1.67
C LEU A 342 -19.56 1.40 2.00
N VAL A 343 -19.74 2.67 1.64
CA VAL A 343 -18.81 3.75 1.98
C VAL A 343 -19.50 4.74 2.90
N ARG A 344 -18.82 5.09 3.99
CA ARG A 344 -19.26 6.12 4.94
C ARG A 344 -18.50 7.40 4.65
N LEU A 345 -19.16 8.36 4.00
CA LEU A 345 -18.61 9.67 3.70
C LEU A 345 -18.90 10.62 4.88
N PRO A 346 -17.87 11.02 5.66
CA PRO A 346 -18.05 11.99 6.73
C PRO A 346 -18.35 13.37 6.14
N VAL A 347 -19.40 14.02 6.64
CA VAL A 347 -19.73 15.40 6.31
C VAL A 347 -19.40 16.26 7.54
N PRO A 348 -18.54 17.28 7.41
CA PRO A 348 -18.12 18.10 8.55
C PRO A 348 -19.29 18.92 9.12
N ALA A 349 -19.12 19.36 10.36
CA ALA A 349 -20.09 20.23 11.06
C ALA A 349 -20.23 21.60 10.40
N GLU A 350 -19.12 22.12 9.88
CA GLU A 350 -19.05 23.39 9.15
C GLU A 350 -19.08 23.09 7.65
N ILE A 351 -20.14 23.54 6.98
CA ILE A 351 -20.32 23.43 5.54
C ILE A 351 -20.59 24.83 4.95
N PRO A 352 -20.31 25.06 3.64
CA PRO A 352 -20.54 26.36 3.01
C PRO A 352 -21.98 26.84 3.21
N GLU A 353 -22.22 28.11 3.57
CA GLU A 353 -23.55 28.61 3.94
C GLU A 353 -24.58 28.42 2.82
N ASP A 354 -24.15 28.69 1.58
CA ASP A 354 -24.97 28.62 0.37
C ASP A 354 -25.21 27.18 -0.15
N ALA A 355 -24.62 26.17 0.50
CA ALA A 355 -24.80 24.78 0.09
C ALA A 355 -26.26 24.32 0.32
N THR A 356 -26.91 23.90 -0.76
CA THR A 356 -28.29 23.37 -0.76
C THR A 356 -28.34 21.85 -1.00
N ALA A 357 -27.31 21.29 -1.61
CA ALA A 357 -27.18 19.85 -1.86
C ALA A 357 -25.71 19.41 -1.88
N LEU A 358 -25.51 18.09 -1.86
CA LEU A 358 -24.23 17.44 -2.08
C LEU A 358 -24.35 16.58 -3.33
N ILE A 359 -23.49 16.82 -4.34
CA ILE A 359 -23.34 15.92 -5.48
C ILE A 359 -22.24 14.92 -5.11
N VAL A 360 -22.56 13.63 -5.19
CA VAL A 360 -21.69 12.54 -4.74
C VAL A 360 -21.50 11.54 -5.87
N GLY A 361 -20.28 11.06 -6.03
CA GLY A 361 -19.92 10.08 -7.05
C GLY A 361 -18.60 9.41 -6.72
N VAL A 362 -18.09 8.62 -7.66
CA VAL A 362 -16.70 8.13 -7.61
C VAL A 362 -15.85 9.02 -8.51
N VAL A 363 -14.63 9.29 -8.06
CA VAL A 363 -13.60 10.01 -8.81
C VAL A 363 -12.36 9.13 -8.86
N GLN A 364 -11.77 9.00 -10.04
CA GLN A 364 -10.40 8.55 -10.16
C GLN A 364 -9.50 9.76 -9.95
N ASP A 365 -8.77 9.79 -8.84
CA ASP A 365 -8.15 11.03 -8.36
C ASP A 365 -7.14 11.61 -9.36
N GLY A 366 -7.22 12.91 -9.64
CA GLY A 366 -6.39 13.55 -10.66
C GLY A 366 -6.70 13.18 -12.13
N VAL A 367 -7.66 12.28 -12.40
CA VAL A 367 -8.11 11.92 -13.76
C VAL A 367 -9.49 12.50 -14.06
N GLY A 368 -10.51 12.10 -13.30
CA GLY A 368 -11.87 12.48 -13.63
C GLY A 368 -12.94 11.78 -12.80
N TRP A 369 -14.15 12.30 -12.89
CA TRP A 369 -15.34 11.74 -12.24
C TRP A 369 -15.96 10.68 -13.13
N TYR A 370 -16.51 9.65 -12.51
CA TYR A 370 -17.43 8.74 -13.17
C TYR A 370 -18.72 9.51 -13.52
N ASP A 371 -19.41 9.03 -14.54
CA ASP A 371 -20.60 9.65 -15.10
C ASP A 371 -21.79 9.59 -14.13
N GLU A 372 -21.95 8.46 -13.43
CA GLU A 372 -23.04 8.30 -12.47
C GLU A 372 -22.77 9.05 -11.15
N GLN A 373 -23.74 9.87 -10.74
CA GLN A 373 -23.67 10.69 -9.52
C GLN A 373 -25.05 10.78 -8.87
N VAL A 374 -25.07 10.91 -7.54
CA VAL A 374 -26.30 11.14 -6.77
C VAL A 374 -26.28 12.52 -6.14
N THR A 375 -27.39 13.24 -6.30
CA THR A 375 -27.60 14.53 -5.63
C THR A 375 -28.37 14.29 -4.33
N VAL A 376 -27.78 14.67 -3.21
CA VAL A 376 -28.36 14.53 -1.88
C VAL A 376 -28.73 15.91 -1.35
N PRO A 377 -30.03 16.26 -1.26
CA PRO A 377 -30.46 17.54 -0.70
C PRO A 377 -30.00 17.71 0.74
N ILE A 378 -29.60 18.92 1.10
CA ILE A 378 -29.21 19.28 2.46
C ILE A 378 -30.39 19.96 3.16
N GLN A 379 -30.78 19.41 4.31
CA GLN A 379 -31.75 20.02 5.20
C GLN A 379 -31.04 20.52 6.47
N ARG A 380 -30.88 21.83 6.58
CA ARG A 380 -30.36 22.46 7.79
C ARG A 380 -31.43 22.48 8.87
N MET A 381 -31.12 21.87 10.01
CA MET A 381 -31.98 21.86 11.18
C MET A 381 -31.43 22.85 12.20
N LYS A 382 -32.30 23.76 12.66
CA LYS A 382 -32.02 24.53 13.88
C LYS A 382 -32.13 23.56 15.05
N GLY A 383 -30.99 23.06 15.53
CA GLY A 383 -30.96 22.26 16.76
C GLY A 383 -31.57 23.06 17.90
N ARG A 384 -32.40 22.43 18.73
CA ARG A 384 -32.97 23.10 19.90
C ARG A 384 -31.82 23.41 20.86
N ARG A 385 -31.40 24.66 20.99
CA ARG A 385 -30.27 25.00 21.87
C ARG A 385 -30.71 24.87 23.32
N VAL A 386 -29.94 24.10 24.11
CA VAL A 386 -30.13 24.01 25.56
C VAL A 386 -28.93 24.64 26.22
N LEU A 387 -29.18 25.67 27.02
CA LEU A 387 -28.16 26.28 27.87
C LEU A 387 -27.96 25.38 29.09
N VAL A 388 -26.74 24.89 29.25
CA VAL A 388 -26.34 24.06 30.37
C VAL A 388 -25.55 24.93 31.34
N SER A 389 -26.13 25.18 32.50
CA SER A 389 -25.46 25.85 33.61
C SER A 389 -25.05 24.80 34.63
N THR A 390 -23.77 24.53 34.70
CA THR A 390 -23.16 23.72 35.77
C THR A 390 -22.17 24.59 36.53
N GLY A 391 -21.75 24.17 37.73
CA GLY A 391 -20.80 24.92 38.57
C GLY A 391 -19.40 24.92 37.98
N ILE A 392 -19.21 25.53 36.80
CA ILE A 392 -17.93 25.48 36.09
C ILE A 392 -17.01 26.54 36.68
N SER A 393 -16.05 26.09 37.50
CA SER A 393 -14.95 26.92 37.99
C SER A 393 -13.91 27.18 36.89
N ALA A 394 -13.19 28.30 36.98
CA ALA A 394 -12.00 28.55 36.17
C ALA A 394 -10.88 27.52 36.42
N THR A 395 -10.92 26.83 37.56
CA THR A 395 -10.05 25.71 37.89
C THR A 395 -10.74 24.38 37.67
N ALA A 396 -10.03 23.45 37.03
CA ALA A 396 -10.49 22.10 36.81
C ALA A 396 -10.82 21.39 38.14
N HIS A 397 -12.10 21.09 38.37
CA HIS A 397 -12.57 20.37 39.54
C HIS A 397 -13.29 19.09 39.09
N LEU A 398 -12.83 17.93 39.58
CA LEU A 398 -13.32 16.63 39.14
C LEU A 398 -14.83 16.45 39.37
N GLY A 399 -15.36 17.01 40.45
CA GLY A 399 -16.80 16.92 40.74
C GLY A 399 -17.66 17.67 39.72
N ASP A 400 -17.23 18.88 39.33
CA ASP A 400 -17.97 19.73 38.39
C ASP A 400 -17.93 19.15 36.97
N ASP A 401 -16.83 18.50 36.62
CA ASP A 401 -16.69 17.73 35.38
C ASP A 401 -17.63 16.56 35.31
N LEU A 402 -17.65 15.71 36.34
CA LEU A 402 -18.51 14.53 36.35
C LEU A 402 -19.98 14.93 36.26
N ILE A 403 -20.38 16.00 36.95
CA ILE A 403 -21.74 16.55 36.84
C ILE A 403 -22.03 17.07 35.43
N THR A 404 -21.10 17.84 34.86
CA THR A 404 -21.26 18.41 33.51
C THR A 404 -21.32 17.32 32.45
N SER A 405 -20.42 16.34 32.51
CA SER A 405 -20.42 15.17 31.63
C SER A 405 -21.70 14.35 31.76
N GLU A 406 -22.17 14.06 32.98
CA GLU A 406 -23.43 13.30 33.18
C GLU A 406 -24.65 14.05 32.62
N ILE A 407 -24.69 15.38 32.74
CA ILE A 407 -25.74 16.21 32.14
C ILE A 407 -25.67 16.17 30.62
N LEU A 408 -24.48 16.31 30.04
CA LEU A 408 -24.29 16.23 28.59
C LEU A 408 -24.66 14.83 28.06
N ASP A 409 -24.26 13.77 28.77
CA ASP A 409 -24.61 12.39 28.45
C ASP A 409 -26.12 12.15 28.58
N SER A 410 -26.76 12.73 29.59
CA SER A 410 -28.22 12.67 29.76
C SER A 410 -28.96 13.40 28.66
N LEU A 411 -28.48 14.58 28.25
CA LEU A 411 -29.05 15.32 27.11
C LEU A 411 -28.91 14.50 25.82
N ALA A 412 -27.74 13.93 25.57
CA ALA A 412 -27.52 13.06 24.42
C ALA A 412 -28.43 11.81 24.44
N ARG A 413 -28.68 11.23 25.63
CA ARG A 413 -29.50 10.02 25.79
C ARG A 413 -31.00 10.28 25.67
N PHE A 414 -31.49 11.35 26.29
CA PHE A 414 -32.94 11.57 26.48
C PHE A 414 -33.51 12.68 25.60
N VAL A 415 -32.67 13.58 25.07
CA VAL A 415 -33.09 14.70 24.24
C VAL A 415 -32.12 14.89 23.06
N PRO A 416 -31.92 13.87 22.21
CA PRO A 416 -30.81 13.83 21.24
C PRO A 416 -30.87 14.92 20.16
N ASP A 417 -31.96 15.68 20.06
CA ASP A 417 -32.13 16.76 19.10
C ASP A 417 -31.77 18.16 19.65
N VAL A 418 -31.17 18.21 20.85
CA VAL A 418 -30.64 19.46 21.42
C VAL A 418 -29.15 19.63 21.15
N VAL A 419 -28.75 20.88 20.96
CA VAL A 419 -27.34 21.27 20.92
C VAL A 419 -27.00 21.95 22.25
N PRO A 420 -26.26 21.29 23.16
CA PRO A 420 -25.91 21.89 24.44
C PRO A 420 -24.93 23.05 24.21
N THR A 421 -25.15 24.15 24.93
CA THR A 421 -24.21 25.27 25.03
C THR A 421 -23.93 25.54 26.50
N LEU A 422 -22.67 25.42 26.92
CA LEU A 422 -22.27 25.62 28.30
C LEU A 422 -22.25 27.11 28.66
N LEU A 423 -22.75 27.44 29.85
CA LEU A 423 -22.49 28.73 30.48
C LEU A 423 -21.23 28.61 31.33
N ALA A 424 -20.12 29.14 30.84
CA ALA A 424 -18.81 28.97 31.46
C ALA A 424 -17.93 30.22 31.31
N HIS A 425 -17.06 30.42 32.30
CA HIS A 425 -15.95 31.36 32.19
C HIS A 425 -14.68 30.73 32.78
N PRO A 426 -13.57 30.61 32.03
CA PRO A 426 -13.37 30.99 30.62
C PRO A 426 -13.97 30.01 29.59
N ILE A 427 -14.46 30.57 28.47
CA ILE A 427 -15.15 29.83 27.38
C ILE A 427 -14.23 28.78 26.75
N GLY A 428 -13.02 29.16 26.32
CA GLY A 428 -12.15 28.30 25.52
C GLY A 428 -11.79 26.99 26.22
N THR A 429 -11.48 27.06 27.52
CA THR A 429 -11.13 25.89 28.32
C THR A 429 -12.32 24.93 28.47
N ALA A 430 -13.53 25.46 28.68
CA ALA A 430 -14.74 24.64 28.81
C ALA A 430 -15.13 24.00 27.47
N SER A 431 -15.07 24.75 26.37
CA SER A 431 -15.40 24.22 25.04
C SER A 431 -14.50 23.06 24.64
N THR A 432 -13.17 23.20 24.81
CA THR A 432 -12.21 22.14 24.51
C THR A 432 -12.39 20.93 25.42
N ARG A 433 -12.69 21.15 26.71
CA ARG A 433 -12.80 20.09 27.72
C ARG A 433 -14.02 19.20 27.52
N PHE A 434 -15.15 19.77 27.10
CA PHE A 434 -16.43 19.07 26.99
C PHE A 434 -16.91 18.87 25.54
N GLY A 435 -16.19 19.41 24.55
CA GLY A 435 -16.52 19.23 23.13
C GLY A 435 -17.82 19.91 22.69
N CYS A 436 -18.27 20.95 23.40
CA CYS A 436 -19.48 21.70 23.07
C CYS A 436 -19.24 23.21 23.18
N ALA A 437 -20.04 24.02 22.47
CA ALA A 437 -19.90 25.48 22.53
C ALA A 437 -20.09 26.00 23.96
N ALA A 438 -19.33 27.03 24.35
CA ALA A 438 -19.50 27.71 25.63
C ALA A 438 -19.69 29.24 25.44
N LEU A 439 -20.41 29.85 26.38
CA LEU A 439 -20.74 31.28 26.39
C LEU A 439 -20.59 31.82 27.82
N THR A 440 -20.25 33.10 27.96
CA THR A 440 -20.12 33.74 29.28
C THR A 440 -21.45 34.17 29.88
N SER A 441 -22.51 34.28 29.08
CA SER A 441 -23.84 34.65 29.58
C SER A 441 -24.97 34.16 28.66
N PRO A 442 -26.20 34.02 29.19
CA PRO A 442 -27.39 33.73 28.38
C PRO A 442 -27.64 34.81 27.30
N VAL A 443 -27.27 36.07 27.58
CA VAL A 443 -27.46 37.19 26.65
C VAL A 443 -26.59 37.02 25.40
N ALA A 444 -25.39 36.45 25.55
CA ALA A 444 -24.52 36.14 24.42
C ALA A 444 -25.13 35.08 23.47
N ALA A 445 -26.02 34.21 23.98
CA ALA A 445 -26.73 33.23 23.17
C ALA A 445 -27.81 33.86 22.29
N LEU A 446 -28.35 35.01 22.68
CA LEU A 446 -29.36 35.76 21.91
C LEU A 446 -28.75 36.57 20.76
N ALA A 447 -27.48 36.97 20.88
CA ALA A 447 -26.75 37.72 19.86
C ALA A 447 -26.15 36.85 18.74
N SER A 448 -26.20 35.52 18.88
CA SER A 448 -25.66 34.54 17.94
C SER A 448 -26.77 33.73 17.23
N ASN A 449 -27.94 34.35 17.05
CA ASN A 449 -29.15 33.78 16.41
C ASN A 449 -29.45 34.39 15.05
#